data_AF-A0A5B6VA16-F1
#
_entry.id   AF-A0A5B6VA16-F1
#
_cell.length_a   1.000
_cell.length_b   1.000
_cell.length_c   1.000
_cell.angle_alpha   90.00
_cell.angle_beta   90.00
_cell.angle_gamma   90.00
#
_symmetry.space_group_name_H-M   'P 1'
#
loop_
_entity.id
_entity.type
_entity.pdbx_description
1 polymer ?
#
loop_
_entity_poly.entity_id
_entity_poly.type
_entity_poly.pdbx_seq_one_letter_code
_entity_poly.pdbx_strand_id
1 'polypeptide(L)'
;MDWLTLHNAIVNRNRKSIHLRSQNGEMVQIESSNLKGLPAVVSVMKALNYVRKGCEAYLAYVIDTKVSEKKVEYVPVVSEFPDVFPEELPGLPPIREIEFGIELVTGTTPISIAPNRMAPTELKELKSQLQELTNRGFARSSFSPWGAPVLFVQKKDGTMRMCIDYRQLNKFTIKNKYPLPHIDDLFDQLKGATMFSKIDLRRATTSYESKSQMYRRLISEQVMPFRLTNAPAVFMDLMNQIFKPYLDRFVVVFIDDILIYSCDETQQAEHLRIVLQTLRERQLYAKFSKCEFWLHEVGFLGHIVSAAGIRVDPRKI
;
A
#
# COMPACT_ATOMS: atom_id res chain seq x y z
N MET A 1 29.82 17.78 -10.39
CA MET A 1 30.66 16.74 -11.03
C MET A 1 29.85 16.13 -12.16
N ASP A 2 30.49 15.72 -13.26
CA ASP A 2 29.80 14.96 -14.30
C ASP A 2 29.64 13.48 -13.90
N TRP A 3 28.76 12.78 -14.61
CA TRP A 3 28.44 11.37 -14.33
C TRP A 3 29.66 10.45 -14.52
N LEU A 4 30.57 10.77 -15.44
CA LEU A 4 31.78 9.98 -15.69
C LEU A 4 32.76 10.05 -14.51
N THR A 5 32.93 11.24 -13.93
CA THR A 5 33.76 11.47 -12.76
C THR A 5 33.19 10.77 -11.53
N LEU A 6 31.86 10.82 -11.34
CA LEU A 6 31.17 10.16 -10.22
C LEU A 6 31.37 8.63 -10.19
N HIS A 7 31.47 8.01 -11.37
CA HIS A 7 31.57 6.55 -11.52
C HIS A 7 32.97 6.04 -11.91
N ASN A 8 34.02 6.88 -11.81
CA ASN A 8 35.40 6.54 -12.23
C ASN A 8 35.46 5.92 -13.64
N ALA A 9 34.66 6.44 -14.57
CA ALA A 9 34.52 5.89 -15.91
C ALA A 9 35.77 6.13 -16.76
N ILE A 10 36.49 5.07 -17.13
CA ILE A 10 37.68 5.18 -17.98
C ILE A 10 37.23 5.10 -19.44
N VAL A 11 37.20 6.27 -20.11
CA VAL A 11 36.81 6.39 -21.52
C VAL A 11 38.03 6.22 -22.43
N ASN A 12 38.16 5.07 -23.09
CA ASN A 12 39.22 4.84 -24.07
C ASN A 12 38.77 5.30 -25.46
N ARG A 13 39.10 6.55 -25.80
CA ARG A 13 38.74 7.16 -27.09
C ARG A 13 39.31 6.40 -28.31
N ASN A 14 40.50 5.79 -28.19
CA ASN A 14 41.13 5.06 -29.29
C ASN A 14 40.45 3.71 -29.56
N ARG A 15 39.98 3.02 -28.51
CA ARG A 15 39.26 1.74 -28.64
C ARG A 15 37.73 1.89 -28.74
N LYS A 16 37.21 3.11 -28.64
CA LYS A 16 35.76 3.41 -28.51
C LYS A 16 35.07 2.56 -27.43
N SER A 17 35.78 2.32 -26.33
CA SER A 17 35.27 1.57 -25.18
C SER A 17 35.11 2.49 -23.97
N ILE A 18 34.04 2.25 -23.20
CA ILE A 18 33.87 2.82 -21.87
C ILE A 18 34.03 1.69 -20.88
N HIS A 19 34.99 1.83 -19.96
CA HIS A 19 35.17 0.90 -18.86
C HIS A 19 34.56 1.52 -17.60
N LEU A 20 33.50 0.90 -17.09
CA LEU A 20 32.84 1.30 -15.86
C LEU A 20 33.29 0.36 -14.74
N ARG A 21 33.71 0.92 -13.60
CA ARG A 21 34.01 0.13 -12.42
C ARG A 21 32.74 -0.07 -11.60
N SER A 22 32.27 -1.31 -11.51
CA SER A 22 31.22 -1.70 -10.57
C SER A 22 31.67 -1.43 -9.13
N GLN A 23 30.74 -1.18 -8.22
CA GLN A 23 31.03 -1.08 -6.79
C GLN A 23 31.69 -2.35 -6.20
N ASN A 24 31.56 -3.50 -6.90
CA ASN A 24 32.23 -4.76 -6.54
C ASN A 24 33.70 -4.83 -7.01
N GLY A 25 34.22 -3.81 -7.67
CA GLY A 25 35.56 -3.82 -8.31
C GLY A 25 35.58 -4.45 -9.71
N GLU A 26 34.52 -5.16 -10.11
CA GLU A 26 34.37 -5.72 -11.46
C GLU A 26 34.34 -4.62 -12.54
N MET A 27 35.05 -4.85 -13.64
CA MET A 27 35.17 -3.88 -14.74
C MET A 27 34.21 -4.26 -15.87
N VAL A 28 33.16 -3.47 -16.06
CA VAL A 28 32.22 -3.63 -17.18
C VAL A 28 32.76 -2.86 -18.39
N GLN A 29 33.06 -3.58 -19.46
CA GLN A 29 33.56 -3.00 -20.71
C GLN A 29 32.42 -2.90 -21.72
N ILE A 30 32.03 -1.68 -22.05
CA ILE A 30 31.06 -1.38 -23.10
C ILE A 30 31.86 -1.01 -24.35
N GLU A 31 31.88 -1.90 -25.34
CA GLU A 31 32.48 -1.64 -26.64
C GLU A 31 31.44 -1.15 -27.63
N SER A 32 31.74 -0.06 -28.35
CA SER A 32 30.99 0.28 -29.55
C SER A 32 31.30 -0.75 -30.64
N SER A 33 30.35 -1.64 -30.92
CA SER A 33 30.36 -2.41 -32.17
C SER A 33 30.52 -1.43 -33.36
N ASN A 34 31.26 -1.88 -34.37
CA ASN A 34 31.94 -1.00 -35.34
C ASN A 34 30.98 -0.10 -36.16
N LEU A 35 30.67 1.09 -35.64
CA LEU A 35 29.97 2.15 -36.35
C LEU A 35 30.91 3.35 -36.51
N LYS A 36 31.17 3.71 -37.78
CA LYS A 36 31.93 4.91 -38.17
C LYS A 36 31.02 6.14 -38.11
N GLY A 37 30.64 6.55 -36.91
CA GLY A 37 29.85 7.75 -36.66
C GLY A 37 29.66 8.01 -35.17
N LEU A 38 29.27 9.25 -34.82
CA LEU A 38 28.65 9.52 -33.53
C LEU A 38 27.34 8.72 -33.44
N PRO A 39 26.96 8.18 -32.27
CA PRO A 39 25.64 7.55 -32.12
C PRO A 39 24.58 8.61 -32.43
N ALA A 40 23.76 8.34 -33.46
CA ALA A 40 22.71 9.26 -33.87
C ALA A 40 21.60 9.25 -32.81
N VAL A 41 21.68 10.18 -31.86
CA VAL A 41 20.61 10.42 -30.88
C VAL A 41 19.37 10.87 -31.66
N VAL A 42 18.35 10.01 -31.68
CA VAL A 42 17.06 10.28 -32.32
C VAL A 42 16.00 10.55 -31.26
N SER A 43 15.07 11.45 -31.56
CA SER A 43 13.91 11.67 -30.69
C SER A 43 13.03 10.43 -30.62
N VAL A 44 12.29 10.26 -29.53
CA VAL A 44 11.33 9.15 -29.32
C VAL A 44 10.34 9.07 -30.49
N MET A 45 9.85 10.21 -30.99
CA MET A 45 8.97 10.26 -32.18
C MET A 45 9.63 9.67 -33.44
N LYS A 46 10.93 9.91 -33.64
CA LYS A 46 11.68 9.41 -34.80
C LYS A 46 12.00 7.91 -34.64
N ALA A 47 12.30 7.45 -33.42
CA ALA A 47 12.43 6.03 -33.10
C ALA A 47 11.12 5.25 -33.36
N LEU A 48 9.98 5.78 -32.89
CA LEU A 48 8.65 5.20 -33.15
C LEU A 48 8.32 5.14 -34.65
N ASN A 49 8.76 6.12 -35.44
CA ASN A 49 8.59 6.11 -36.89
C ASN A 49 9.41 4.99 -37.57
N TYR A 50 10.64 4.72 -37.11
CA TYR A 50 11.42 3.58 -37.59
C TYR A 50 10.76 2.24 -37.26
N VAL A 51 10.25 2.05 -36.03
CA VAL A 51 9.52 0.84 -35.65
C VAL A 51 8.26 0.64 -36.52
N ARG A 52 7.50 1.72 -36.77
CA ARG A 52 6.33 1.69 -37.69
C ARG A 52 6.69 1.34 -39.13
N LYS A 53 7.95 1.54 -39.55
CA LYS A 53 8.47 1.16 -40.87
C LYS A 53 9.07 -0.25 -40.91
N GLY A 54 8.89 -1.05 -39.85
CA GLY A 54 9.37 -2.43 -39.78
C GLY A 54 10.84 -2.57 -39.36
N CYS A 55 11.47 -1.51 -38.83
CA CYS A 55 12.81 -1.66 -38.24
C CYS A 55 12.73 -2.39 -36.90
N GLU A 56 13.61 -3.39 -36.71
CA GLU A 56 13.79 -4.04 -35.41
C GLU A 56 14.37 -3.05 -34.39
N ALA A 57 13.83 -3.07 -33.17
CA ALA A 57 14.25 -2.19 -32.08
C ALA A 57 14.48 -3.00 -30.81
N TYR A 58 15.62 -2.75 -30.17
CA TYR A 58 16.02 -3.41 -28.93
C TYR A 58 16.03 -2.40 -27.79
N LEU A 59 15.41 -2.74 -26.67
CA LEU A 59 15.43 -1.94 -25.45
C LEU A 59 16.49 -2.48 -24.49
N ALA A 60 17.56 -1.71 -24.29
CA ALA A 60 18.49 -1.94 -23.18
C ALA A 60 18.09 -1.04 -22.01
N TYR A 61 17.87 -1.64 -20.84
CA TYR A 61 17.65 -0.94 -19.59
C TYR A 61 18.62 -1.46 -18.52
N VAL A 62 18.92 -0.62 -17.53
CA VAL A 62 19.68 -1.03 -16.34
C VAL A 62 18.69 -1.11 -15.18
N ILE A 63 18.45 -2.32 -14.67
CA ILE A 63 17.84 -2.47 -13.34
C ILE A 63 18.99 -2.47 -12.34
N ASP A 64 18.93 -1.56 -11.38
CA ASP A 64 19.75 -1.68 -10.18
C ASP A 64 19.19 -2.81 -9.31
N THR A 65 19.81 -3.99 -9.41
CA THR A 65 19.48 -5.17 -8.60
C THR A 65 19.90 -5.02 -7.13
N LYS A 66 20.56 -3.90 -6.79
CA LYS A 66 20.92 -3.48 -5.44
C LYS A 66 20.17 -2.23 -4.98
N VAL A 67 19.01 -1.92 -5.57
CA VAL A 67 17.98 -1.20 -4.79
C VAL A 67 17.63 -2.14 -3.64
N SER A 68 18.33 -1.97 -2.52
CA SER A 68 17.92 -2.52 -1.25
C SER A 68 16.46 -2.16 -1.06
N GLU A 69 15.68 -3.10 -0.53
CA GLU A 69 14.38 -2.74 0.02
C GLU A 69 14.60 -1.51 0.88
N LYS A 70 13.90 -0.41 0.56
CA LYS A 70 14.01 0.84 1.31
C LYS A 70 13.91 0.44 2.79
N LYS A 71 14.96 0.66 3.57
CA LYS A 71 14.93 0.35 4.99
C LYS A 71 14.42 1.56 5.73
N VAL A 72 13.64 1.32 6.78
CA VAL A 72 13.20 2.33 7.75
C VAL A 72 14.38 3.18 8.22
N GLU A 73 15.51 2.53 8.50
CA GLU A 73 16.80 3.11 8.93
C GLU A 73 17.34 4.23 8.03
N TYR A 74 17.06 4.21 6.72
CA TYR A 74 17.63 5.15 5.74
C TYR A 74 16.69 6.32 5.39
N VAL A 75 15.48 6.37 5.94
CA VAL A 75 14.54 7.46 5.66
C VAL A 75 14.51 8.42 6.86
N PRO A 76 14.89 9.71 6.67
CA PRO A 76 14.85 10.72 7.73
C PRO A 76 13.47 10.81 8.39
N VAL A 77 13.44 11.10 9.69
CA VAL A 77 12.28 11.02 10.59
C VAL A 77 11.75 9.59 10.76
N VAL A 78 11.53 8.83 9.68
CA VAL A 78 10.96 7.47 9.75
C VAL A 78 11.85 6.48 10.52
N SER A 79 13.17 6.67 10.47
CA SER A 79 14.13 5.91 11.29
C SER A 79 13.96 6.10 12.81
N GLU A 80 13.25 7.14 13.26
CA GLU A 80 12.85 7.36 14.66
C GLU A 80 11.63 6.52 15.08
N PHE A 81 10.94 5.85 14.13
CA PHE A 81 9.66 5.14 14.32
C PHE A 81 9.62 3.69 13.78
N PRO A 82 10.64 2.83 13.98
CA PRO A 82 10.63 1.46 13.46
C PRO A 82 9.48 0.60 14.00
N ASP A 83 9.01 0.90 15.21
CA ASP A 83 7.85 0.29 15.87
C ASP A 83 6.51 0.56 15.17
N VAL A 84 6.40 1.63 14.37
CA VAL A 84 5.21 1.91 13.53
C VAL A 84 5.19 1.05 12.25
N PHE A 85 6.35 0.48 11.87
CA PHE A 85 6.56 -0.28 10.64
C PHE A 85 7.00 -1.75 10.88
N PRO A 86 6.41 -2.49 11.84
CA PRO A 86 6.89 -3.82 12.16
C PRO A 86 6.60 -4.79 11.01
N GLU A 87 7.46 -5.80 10.80
CA GLU A 87 7.26 -6.80 9.74
C GLU A 87 5.97 -7.61 9.99
N GLU A 88 5.80 -8.08 11.22
CA GLU A 88 4.60 -8.71 11.74
C GLU A 88 3.86 -7.80 12.74
N LEU A 89 2.54 -7.97 12.89
CA LEU A 89 1.80 -7.21 13.90
C LEU A 89 2.07 -7.76 15.30
N PRO A 90 2.31 -6.91 16.32
CA PRO A 90 2.76 -7.35 17.65
C PRO A 90 1.70 -8.06 18.50
N GLY A 91 0.45 -8.12 18.03
CA GLY A 91 -0.65 -8.81 18.71
C GLY A 91 -2.01 -8.31 18.28
N LEU A 92 -3.02 -8.56 19.12
CA LEU A 92 -4.34 -7.97 18.98
C LEU A 92 -4.27 -6.44 19.15
N PRO A 93 -5.04 -5.68 18.35
CA PRO A 93 -5.14 -4.24 18.53
C PRO A 93 -5.80 -3.88 19.87
N PRO A 94 -5.49 -2.70 20.44
CA PRO A 94 -6.12 -2.25 21.68
C PRO A 94 -7.63 -2.06 21.51
N ILE A 95 -8.36 -2.10 22.63
CA ILE A 95 -9.76 -1.66 22.68
C ILE A 95 -9.80 -0.17 22.35
N ARG A 96 -10.73 0.24 21.49
CA ARG A 96 -10.88 1.62 21.02
C ARG A 96 -12.27 2.17 21.33
N GLU A 97 -12.37 3.49 21.35
CA GLU A 97 -13.62 4.24 21.55
C GLU A 97 -14.70 3.87 20.52
N ILE A 98 -14.28 3.52 19.29
CA ILE A 98 -15.16 3.01 18.24
C ILE A 98 -15.02 1.49 18.13
N GLU A 99 -16.10 0.78 18.46
CA GLU A 99 -16.23 -0.66 18.23
C GLU A 99 -16.92 -0.95 16.89
N PHE A 100 -16.43 -1.94 16.16
CA PHE A 100 -17.05 -2.37 14.91
C PHE A 100 -18.29 -3.27 15.16
N GLY A 101 -19.48 -2.69 15.08
CA GLY A 101 -20.75 -3.42 15.11
C GLY A 101 -21.22 -3.91 13.73
N ILE A 102 -21.76 -5.14 13.67
CA ILE A 102 -22.57 -5.60 12.52
C ILE A 102 -24.05 -5.57 12.92
N GLU A 103 -24.69 -4.44 12.69
CA GLU A 103 -26.13 -4.29 12.83
C GLU A 103 -26.87 -4.98 11.69
N LEU A 104 -27.89 -5.76 12.01
CA LEU A 104 -28.70 -6.51 11.05
C LEU A 104 -30.13 -5.97 11.00
N VAL A 105 -30.77 -6.07 9.84
CA VAL A 105 -32.21 -5.77 9.69
C VAL A 105 -33.03 -6.61 10.69
N THR A 106 -33.96 -5.97 11.40
CA THR A 106 -34.81 -6.61 12.40
C THR A 106 -35.51 -7.85 11.84
N GLY A 107 -35.44 -8.96 12.57
CA GLY A 107 -36.00 -10.25 12.15
C GLY A 107 -35.08 -11.11 11.25
N THR A 108 -33.86 -10.67 10.94
CA THR A 108 -32.90 -11.50 10.18
C THR A 108 -32.55 -12.78 10.94
N THR A 109 -32.86 -13.93 10.36
CA THR A 109 -32.48 -15.25 10.89
C THR A 109 -31.02 -15.60 10.52
N PRO A 110 -30.34 -16.46 11.30
CA PRO A 110 -28.97 -16.86 11.00
C PRO A 110 -28.79 -17.49 9.63
N ILE A 111 -27.79 -17.00 8.89
CA ILE A 111 -27.41 -17.53 7.58
C ILE A 111 -26.23 -18.48 7.77
N SER A 112 -26.44 -19.76 7.45
CA SER A 112 -25.40 -20.78 7.39
C SER A 112 -25.27 -21.32 5.97
N ILE A 113 -24.11 -21.13 5.36
CA ILE A 113 -23.81 -21.56 3.99
C ILE A 113 -22.78 -22.69 4.06
N ALA A 114 -23.03 -23.76 3.31
CA ALA A 114 -22.07 -24.85 3.19
C ALA A 114 -20.72 -24.35 2.65
N PRO A 115 -19.58 -24.82 3.18
CA PRO A 115 -18.27 -24.51 2.60
C PRO A 115 -18.20 -24.94 1.12
N ASN A 116 -17.50 -24.15 0.31
CA ASN A 116 -17.22 -24.53 -1.08
C ASN A 116 -16.39 -25.82 -1.13
N ARG A 117 -16.57 -26.62 -2.20
CA ARG A 117 -15.67 -27.74 -2.49
C ARG A 117 -14.28 -27.18 -2.82
N MET A 118 -13.28 -27.62 -2.07
CA MET A 118 -11.88 -27.19 -2.20
C MET A 118 -10.99 -28.34 -2.70
N ALA A 119 -9.94 -28.01 -3.43
CA ALA A 119 -8.88 -28.93 -3.80
C ALA A 119 -8.02 -29.31 -2.57
N PRO A 120 -7.28 -30.43 -2.59
CA PRO A 120 -6.41 -30.82 -1.48
C PRO A 120 -5.35 -29.77 -1.11
N THR A 121 -4.87 -29.01 -2.09
CA THR A 121 -3.94 -27.89 -1.91
C THR A 121 -4.58 -26.72 -1.17
N GLU A 122 -5.78 -26.31 -1.57
CA GLU A 122 -6.57 -25.26 -0.89
C GLU A 122 -6.94 -25.67 0.53
N LEU A 123 -7.27 -26.95 0.77
CA LEU A 123 -7.55 -27.47 2.12
C LEU A 123 -6.32 -27.46 3.03
N LYS A 124 -5.12 -27.72 2.46
CA LYS A 124 -3.86 -27.59 3.20
C LYS A 124 -3.57 -26.13 3.55
N GLU A 125 -3.75 -25.23 2.59
CA GLU A 125 -3.58 -23.79 2.78
C GLU A 125 -4.55 -23.22 3.81
N LEU A 126 -5.83 -23.63 3.75
CA LEU A 126 -6.85 -23.25 4.71
C LEU A 126 -6.43 -23.61 6.14
N LYS A 127 -6.01 -24.86 6.36
CA LYS A 127 -5.54 -25.30 7.68
C LYS A 127 -4.34 -24.47 8.15
N SER A 128 -3.42 -24.15 7.24
CA SER A 128 -2.24 -23.32 7.54
C SER A 128 -2.62 -21.90 7.99
N GLN A 129 -3.41 -21.17 7.18
CA GLN A 129 -3.81 -19.79 7.50
C GLN A 129 -4.75 -19.73 8.71
N LEU A 130 -5.64 -20.71 8.91
CA LEU A 130 -6.48 -20.76 10.11
C LEU A 130 -5.67 -21.06 11.38
N GLN A 131 -4.66 -21.93 11.31
CA GLN A 131 -3.76 -22.18 12.44
C GLN A 131 -2.94 -20.93 12.77
N GLU A 132 -2.42 -20.23 11.76
CA GLU A 132 -1.69 -18.97 11.95
C GLU A 132 -2.56 -17.91 12.64
N LEU A 133 -3.78 -17.65 12.13
CA LEU A 133 -4.72 -16.70 12.73
C LEU A 133 -5.09 -17.10 14.17
N THR A 134 -5.20 -18.40 14.46
CA THR A 134 -5.50 -18.90 15.82
C THR A 134 -4.31 -18.70 16.75
N ASN A 135 -3.09 -19.01 16.29
CA ASN A 135 -1.85 -18.80 17.06
C ASN A 135 -1.60 -17.31 17.37
N ARG A 136 -1.92 -16.41 16.42
CA ARG A 136 -1.87 -14.96 16.62
C ARG A 136 -3.03 -14.39 17.45
N GLY A 137 -3.99 -15.23 17.88
CA GLY A 137 -5.20 -14.82 18.60
C GLY A 137 -6.24 -14.09 17.74
N PHE A 138 -5.98 -13.85 16.46
CA PHE A 138 -6.93 -13.20 15.54
C PHE A 138 -8.17 -14.06 15.25
N ALA A 139 -8.07 -15.39 15.42
CA ALA A 139 -9.15 -16.35 15.25
C ALA A 139 -9.39 -17.19 16.52
N ARG A 140 -10.64 -17.57 16.77
CA ARG A 140 -11.01 -18.58 17.79
C ARG A 140 -12.14 -19.50 17.33
N SER A 141 -12.07 -20.79 17.71
CA SER A 141 -13.15 -21.77 17.48
C SER A 141 -14.48 -21.35 18.13
N SER A 142 -15.62 -21.76 17.57
CA SER A 142 -16.93 -21.19 17.93
C SER A 142 -18.16 -22.04 17.48
N PHE A 143 -19.36 -21.84 18.09
CA PHE A 143 -20.55 -22.72 17.92
C PHE A 143 -21.88 -22.22 17.21
N SER A 144 -22.08 -20.94 16.83
CA SER A 144 -22.65 -20.58 15.50
C SER A 144 -23.87 -21.28 14.86
N PRO A 145 -25.09 -20.74 14.95
CA PRO A 145 -26.05 -20.80 13.83
C PRO A 145 -25.63 -20.05 12.54
N TRP A 146 -24.73 -19.05 12.58
CA TRP A 146 -24.19 -18.36 11.38
C TRP A 146 -22.95 -19.05 10.78
N GLY A 147 -22.80 -19.02 9.46
CA GLY A 147 -21.62 -19.52 8.75
C GLY A 147 -21.49 -18.96 7.32
N ALA A 148 -20.32 -18.43 6.99
CA ALA A 148 -19.97 -17.95 5.64
C ALA A 148 -18.86 -18.82 5.04
N PRO A 149 -18.86 -19.08 3.71
CA PRO A 149 -17.89 -19.95 3.10
C PRO A 149 -16.58 -19.20 2.84
N VAL A 150 -15.48 -19.95 2.80
CA VAL A 150 -14.16 -19.42 2.44
C VAL A 150 -13.95 -19.54 0.93
N LEU A 151 -13.23 -18.56 0.39
CA LEU A 151 -12.76 -18.47 -1.00
C LEU A 151 -11.26 -18.16 -0.98
N PHE A 152 -10.50 -18.71 -1.93
CA PHE A 152 -9.12 -18.31 -2.17
C PHE A 152 -9.01 -17.38 -3.36
N VAL A 153 -8.13 -16.38 -3.25
CA VAL A 153 -7.75 -15.48 -4.34
C VAL A 153 -6.24 -15.53 -4.50
N GLN A 154 -5.74 -15.77 -5.70
CA GLN A 154 -4.31 -15.69 -5.99
C GLN A 154 -3.82 -14.24 -5.93
N LYS A 155 -2.74 -14.00 -5.19
CA LYS A 155 -1.99 -12.75 -5.22
C LYS A 155 -1.08 -12.71 -6.45
N LYS A 156 -0.54 -11.53 -6.78
CA LYS A 156 0.42 -11.35 -7.88
C LYS A 156 1.73 -12.14 -7.70
N ASP A 157 2.08 -12.46 -6.46
CA ASP A 157 3.23 -13.28 -6.08
C ASP A 157 2.96 -14.81 -6.17
N GLY A 158 1.78 -15.22 -6.65
CA GLY A 158 1.36 -16.62 -6.77
C GLY A 158 0.81 -17.23 -5.47
N THR A 159 0.95 -16.57 -4.31
CA THR A 159 0.44 -17.09 -3.04
C THR A 159 -1.08 -16.94 -2.93
N MET A 160 -1.72 -17.85 -2.22
CA MET A 160 -3.17 -17.82 -1.98
C MET A 160 -3.52 -16.91 -0.81
N ARG A 161 -4.54 -16.08 -0.97
CA ARG A 161 -5.16 -15.28 0.12
C ARG A 161 -6.50 -15.88 0.49
N MET A 162 -6.65 -16.35 1.73
CA MET A 162 -7.94 -16.71 2.29
C MET A 162 -8.86 -15.47 2.37
N CYS A 163 -10.10 -15.59 1.92
CA CYS A 163 -11.14 -14.56 2.01
C CYS A 163 -12.45 -15.20 2.47
N ILE A 164 -13.10 -14.62 3.47
CA ILE A 164 -14.46 -15.03 3.87
C ILE A 164 -15.49 -14.32 2.97
N ASP A 165 -16.47 -15.08 2.48
CA ASP A 165 -17.51 -14.57 1.58
C ASP A 165 -18.71 -13.99 2.35
N TYR A 166 -18.54 -12.79 2.87
CA TYR A 166 -19.60 -12.05 3.56
C TYR A 166 -20.73 -11.53 2.65
N ARG A 167 -20.80 -11.88 1.35
CA ARG A 167 -21.82 -11.34 0.42
C ARG A 167 -23.25 -11.53 0.92
N GLN A 168 -23.59 -12.67 1.52
CA GLN A 168 -24.94 -12.89 2.05
C GLN A 168 -25.16 -12.11 3.35
N LEU A 169 -24.18 -12.04 4.25
CA LEU A 169 -24.26 -11.25 5.48
C LEU A 169 -24.48 -9.76 5.16
N ASN A 170 -23.65 -9.21 4.28
CA ASN A 170 -23.67 -7.82 3.81
C ASN A 170 -25.01 -7.37 3.19
N LYS A 171 -25.88 -8.30 2.74
CA LYS A 171 -27.22 -7.95 2.25
C LYS A 171 -28.19 -7.56 3.37
N PHE A 172 -28.03 -8.18 4.55
CA PHE A 172 -28.87 -7.96 5.72
C PHE A 172 -28.22 -7.05 6.76
N THR A 173 -26.95 -6.68 6.58
CA THR A 173 -26.28 -5.63 7.34
C THR A 173 -26.90 -4.26 7.04
N ILE A 174 -27.27 -3.52 8.09
CA ILE A 174 -27.70 -2.13 7.99
C ILE A 174 -26.49 -1.30 7.53
N LYS A 175 -26.61 -0.65 6.37
CA LYS A 175 -25.50 0.07 5.74
C LYS A 175 -25.18 1.35 6.51
N ASN A 176 -23.97 1.47 7.02
CA ASN A 176 -23.46 2.72 7.57
C ASN A 176 -23.30 3.74 6.43
N LYS A 177 -24.02 4.86 6.51
CA LYS A 177 -23.96 5.98 5.55
C LYS A 177 -22.96 7.05 6.00
N TYR A 178 -21.78 6.65 6.46
CA TYR A 178 -20.73 7.57 6.83
C TYR A 178 -20.38 8.48 5.64
N PRO A 179 -20.35 9.82 5.82
CA PRO A 179 -20.00 10.73 4.74
C PRO A 179 -18.51 10.59 4.42
N LEU A 180 -18.19 9.94 3.31
CA LEU A 180 -16.84 10.03 2.74
C LEU A 180 -16.69 11.41 2.07
N PRO A 181 -15.57 12.11 2.27
CA PRO A 181 -15.33 13.42 1.64
C PRO A 181 -15.31 13.30 0.12
N HIS A 182 -15.72 14.36 -0.59
CA HIS A 182 -15.60 14.37 -2.05
C HIS A 182 -14.12 14.44 -2.45
N ILE A 183 -13.78 13.83 -3.60
CA ILE A 183 -12.39 13.81 -4.07
C ILE A 183 -11.89 15.23 -4.35
N ASP A 184 -12.75 16.08 -4.91
CA ASP A 184 -12.43 17.49 -5.17
C ASP A 184 -12.21 18.29 -3.87
N ASP A 185 -13.03 18.07 -2.84
CA ASP A 185 -12.85 18.71 -1.51
C ASP A 185 -11.47 18.38 -0.92
N LEU A 186 -11.04 17.11 -1.04
CA LEU A 186 -9.71 16.67 -0.59
C LEU A 186 -8.58 17.27 -1.43
N PHE A 187 -8.83 17.61 -2.68
CA PHE A 187 -7.85 18.19 -3.59
C PHE A 187 -7.67 19.70 -3.39
N ASP A 188 -8.75 20.43 -3.08
CA ASP A 188 -8.68 21.85 -2.75
C ASP A 188 -7.80 22.11 -1.51
N GLN A 189 -7.75 21.17 -0.56
CA GLN A 189 -6.87 21.20 0.62
C GLN A 189 -5.37 21.14 0.28
N LEU A 190 -5.00 20.54 -0.86
CA LEU A 190 -3.61 20.33 -1.26
C LEU A 190 -2.99 21.56 -1.96
N LYS A 191 -3.77 22.64 -2.10
CA LYS A 191 -3.37 23.86 -2.81
C LYS A 191 -2.18 24.55 -2.13
N GLY A 192 -1.09 24.69 -2.87
CA GLY A 192 0.16 25.30 -2.39
C GLY A 192 1.14 24.30 -1.75
N ALA A 193 0.76 23.03 -1.59
CA ALA A 193 1.69 21.99 -1.17
C ALA A 193 2.71 21.68 -2.29
N THR A 194 3.97 21.49 -1.90
CA THR A 194 5.08 21.13 -2.80
C THR A 194 5.80 19.85 -2.37
N MET A 195 5.55 19.39 -1.13
CA MET A 195 6.10 18.19 -0.52
C MET A 195 4.98 17.27 -0.06
N PHE A 196 5.12 15.98 -0.34
CA PHE A 196 4.14 14.95 -0.05
C PHE A 196 4.79 13.69 0.53
N SER A 197 4.10 13.04 1.47
CA SER A 197 4.43 11.72 2.01
C SER A 197 3.13 10.94 2.18
N LYS A 198 3.15 9.66 1.84
CA LYS A 198 2.01 8.77 1.83
C LYS A 198 2.28 7.53 2.69
N ILE A 199 1.38 7.25 3.63
CA ILE A 199 1.46 6.10 4.53
C ILE A 199 0.30 5.15 4.23
N ASP A 200 0.59 3.90 3.88
CA ASP A 200 -0.40 2.81 3.74
C ASP A 200 -0.52 2.05 5.07
N LEU A 201 -1.70 2.09 5.68
CA LEU A 201 -1.97 1.43 6.95
C LEU A 201 -2.26 -0.06 6.80
N ARG A 202 -1.79 -0.85 7.77
CA ARG A 202 -2.22 -2.24 7.96
C ARG A 202 -3.62 -2.23 8.56
N ARG A 203 -4.65 -2.55 7.75
CA ARG A 203 -6.06 -2.65 8.18
C ARG A 203 -6.32 -3.55 9.39
N ALA A 204 -5.48 -4.57 9.59
CA ALA A 204 -5.62 -5.57 10.65
C ALA A 204 -5.26 -5.03 12.06
N THR A 205 -5.42 -3.72 12.27
CA THR A 205 -5.06 -2.97 13.47
C THR A 205 -6.27 -2.36 14.17
N THR A 206 -7.50 -2.70 13.76
CA THR A 206 -8.72 -2.27 14.46
C THR A 206 -9.42 -3.46 15.09
N SER A 207 -9.67 -3.36 16.39
CA SER A 207 -10.35 -4.36 17.20
C SER A 207 -11.79 -4.57 16.71
N TYR A 208 -12.21 -5.83 16.66
CA TYR A 208 -13.59 -6.22 16.41
C TYR A 208 -14.14 -6.87 17.68
N GLU A 209 -15.06 -6.19 18.35
CA GLU A 209 -15.87 -6.80 19.41
C GLU A 209 -17.34 -6.82 18.98
N SER A 210 -17.89 -8.04 18.92
CA SER A 210 -19.27 -8.22 18.50
C SER A 210 -20.22 -8.00 19.68
N LYS A 211 -20.76 -6.78 19.81
CA LYS A 211 -21.82 -6.47 20.79
C LYS A 211 -23.05 -7.38 20.66
N SER A 212 -23.26 -7.97 19.49
CA SER A 212 -24.23 -9.04 19.28
C SER A 212 -23.58 -10.41 19.54
N GLN A 213 -24.19 -11.24 20.39
CA GLN A 213 -23.72 -12.61 20.66
C GLN A 213 -23.84 -13.59 19.46
N MET A 214 -24.11 -13.09 18.25
CA MET A 214 -24.53 -13.90 17.08
C MET A 214 -23.39 -14.52 16.25
N TYR A 215 -22.17 -13.96 16.15
CA TYR A 215 -21.13 -14.50 15.24
C TYR A 215 -20.15 -15.43 15.92
N ARG A 216 -20.25 -16.71 15.58
CA ARG A 216 -19.54 -17.78 16.30
C ARG A 216 -19.38 -19.07 15.44
N ARG A 217 -19.13 -19.10 14.13
CA ARG A 217 -18.70 -20.37 13.45
C ARG A 217 -17.97 -20.13 12.13
N LEU A 218 -17.05 -21.02 11.73
CA LEU A 218 -16.31 -21.96 12.59
C LEU A 218 -15.21 -21.24 13.39
N ILE A 219 -14.85 -20.04 12.92
CA ILE A 219 -13.91 -19.13 13.55
C ILE A 219 -14.56 -17.76 13.71
N SER A 220 -14.43 -17.16 14.90
CA SER A 220 -14.69 -15.74 15.14
C SER A 220 -13.39 -14.97 14.95
N GLU A 221 -13.38 -13.99 14.07
CA GLU A 221 -12.29 -13.02 13.99
C GLU A 221 -12.37 -12.05 15.19
N GLN A 222 -11.21 -11.60 15.70
CA GLN A 222 -11.07 -10.59 16.76
C GLN A 222 -10.57 -9.23 16.22
N VAL A 223 -10.27 -9.19 14.93
CA VAL A 223 -9.82 -8.02 14.17
C VAL A 223 -10.85 -7.76 13.08
N MET A 224 -11.03 -6.50 12.67
CA MET A 224 -12.00 -6.13 11.63
C MET A 224 -11.82 -6.96 10.34
N PRO A 225 -12.83 -7.80 9.97
CA PRO A 225 -12.72 -8.64 8.77
C PRO A 225 -12.67 -7.83 7.48
N PHE A 226 -11.85 -8.28 6.53
CA PHE A 226 -11.91 -7.78 5.16
C PHE A 226 -13.29 -8.11 4.54
N ARG A 227 -13.79 -7.22 3.67
CA ARG A 227 -15.00 -7.40 2.85
C ARG A 227 -16.36 -7.27 3.58
N LEU A 228 -16.41 -6.91 4.87
CA LEU A 228 -17.65 -6.43 5.48
C LEU A 228 -18.04 -5.05 4.94
N THR A 229 -19.32 -4.84 4.65
CA THR A 229 -19.80 -3.60 4.00
C THR A 229 -19.46 -2.32 4.77
N ASN A 230 -19.59 -2.33 6.10
CA ASN A 230 -19.34 -1.14 6.92
C ASN A 230 -17.85 -0.94 7.29
N ALA A 231 -16.96 -1.89 6.97
CA ALA A 231 -15.55 -1.85 7.40
C ALA A 231 -14.80 -0.58 6.96
N PRO A 232 -14.91 -0.09 5.71
CA PRO A 232 -14.28 1.18 5.32
C PRO A 232 -14.84 2.39 6.07
N ALA A 233 -16.16 2.41 6.32
CA ALA A 233 -16.84 3.53 6.98
C ALA A 233 -16.41 3.69 8.45
N VAL A 234 -16.38 2.58 9.21
CA VAL A 234 -15.94 2.61 10.62
C VAL A 234 -14.44 2.89 10.74
N PHE A 235 -13.62 2.39 9.81
CA PHE A 235 -12.21 2.73 9.78
C PHE A 235 -12.00 4.22 9.47
N MET A 236 -12.74 4.78 8.51
CA MET A 236 -12.70 6.21 8.20
C MET A 236 -13.11 7.07 9.40
N ASP A 237 -14.16 6.70 10.14
CA ASP A 237 -14.59 7.41 11.35
C ASP A 237 -13.49 7.41 12.42
N LEU A 238 -12.88 6.25 12.68
CA LEU A 238 -11.75 6.15 13.61
C LEU A 238 -10.58 7.05 13.20
N MET A 239 -10.21 6.99 11.93
CA MET A 239 -9.10 7.79 11.41
C MET A 239 -9.40 9.28 11.47
N ASN A 240 -10.63 9.70 11.14
CA ASN A 240 -11.04 11.09 11.23
C ASN A 240 -11.10 11.59 12.68
N GLN A 241 -11.46 10.75 13.65
CA GLN A 241 -11.40 11.12 15.07
C GLN A 241 -9.96 11.24 15.58
N ILE A 242 -9.05 10.34 15.18
CA ILE A 242 -7.63 10.39 15.56
C ILE A 242 -6.93 11.60 14.93
N PHE A 243 -7.13 11.85 13.64
CA PHE A 243 -6.43 12.91 12.89
C PHE A 243 -7.16 14.25 12.86
N LYS A 244 -8.32 14.38 13.53
CA LYS A 244 -9.12 15.61 13.62
C LYS A 244 -8.34 16.91 13.83
N PRO A 245 -7.27 16.98 14.66
CA PRO A 245 -6.50 18.22 14.84
C PRO A 245 -5.63 18.65 13.63
N TYR A 246 -5.47 17.75 12.65
CA TYR A 246 -4.52 17.82 11.54
C TYR A 246 -5.19 17.72 10.16
N LEU A 247 -6.43 17.22 10.09
CA LEU A 247 -7.30 17.32 8.92
C LEU A 247 -7.44 18.77 8.46
N ASP A 248 -7.61 18.96 7.16
CA ASP A 248 -7.76 20.27 6.48
C ASP A 248 -6.57 21.24 6.69
N ARG A 249 -5.44 20.75 7.24
CA ARG A 249 -4.24 21.54 7.54
C ARG A 249 -2.99 20.99 6.86
N PHE A 250 -2.68 19.72 7.12
CA PHE A 250 -1.52 19.02 6.53
C PHE A 250 -1.72 17.51 6.38
N VAL A 251 -2.88 16.97 6.76
CA VAL A 251 -3.23 15.55 6.63
C VAL A 251 -4.54 15.41 5.86
N VAL A 252 -4.53 14.57 4.83
CA VAL A 252 -5.73 13.97 4.25
C VAL A 252 -5.72 12.48 4.59
N VAL A 253 -6.83 11.94 5.11
CA VAL A 253 -7.00 10.48 5.24
C VAL A 253 -8.04 10.00 4.25
N PHE A 254 -7.79 8.86 3.62
CA PHE A 254 -8.77 8.15 2.80
C PHE A 254 -8.65 6.64 2.97
N ILE A 255 -9.56 6.07 3.78
CA ILE A 255 -9.60 4.66 4.13
C ILE A 255 -8.23 4.21 4.69
N ASP A 256 -7.43 3.48 3.91
CA ASP A 256 -6.15 2.90 4.34
C ASP A 256 -4.94 3.83 4.10
N ASP A 257 -5.12 4.89 3.29
CA ASP A 257 -4.07 5.83 2.90
C ASP A 257 -4.12 7.10 3.77
N ILE A 258 -3.00 7.50 4.37
CA ILE A 258 -2.77 8.84 4.92
C ILE A 258 -1.84 9.60 3.97
N LEU A 259 -2.28 10.74 3.44
CA LEU A 259 -1.47 11.70 2.71
C LEU A 259 -1.10 12.86 3.63
N ILE A 260 0.19 13.18 3.68
CA ILE A 260 0.78 14.26 4.47
C ILE A 260 1.37 15.26 3.48
N TYR A 261 0.98 16.53 3.58
CA TYR A 261 1.33 17.57 2.60
C TYR A 261 1.88 18.83 3.28
N SER A 262 2.90 19.45 2.69
CA SER A 262 3.57 20.65 3.23
C SER A 262 4.10 21.58 2.13
N CYS A 263 4.45 22.81 2.51
CA CYS A 263 5.04 23.79 1.59
C CYS A 263 6.54 23.59 1.34
N ASP A 264 7.25 22.92 2.26
CA ASP A 264 8.70 22.69 2.21
C ASP A 264 9.12 21.43 3.02
N GLU A 265 10.40 21.04 2.91
CA GLU A 265 10.96 19.85 3.59
C GLU A 265 11.02 19.98 5.12
N THR A 266 11.20 21.17 5.67
CA THR A 266 11.28 21.36 7.14
C THR A 266 9.91 21.11 7.75
N GLN A 267 8.87 21.72 7.19
CA GLN A 267 7.48 21.46 7.58
C GLN A 267 7.12 19.98 7.37
N GLN A 268 7.53 19.37 6.25
CA GLN A 268 7.25 17.96 5.98
C GLN A 268 7.90 17.04 7.02
N ALA A 269 9.08 17.40 7.57
CA ALA A 269 9.72 16.68 8.66
C ALA A 269 8.88 16.70 9.95
N GLU A 270 8.39 17.89 10.33
CA GLU A 270 7.57 18.09 11.53
C GLU A 270 6.21 17.40 11.41
N HIS A 271 5.51 17.61 10.30
CA HIS A 271 4.22 16.99 10.01
C HIS A 271 4.31 15.45 9.96
N LEU A 272 5.36 14.90 9.34
CA LEU A 272 5.61 13.46 9.33
C LEU A 272 5.88 12.92 10.74
N ARG A 273 6.66 13.62 11.56
CA ARG A 273 6.93 13.22 12.94
C ARG A 273 5.65 13.21 13.79
N ILE A 274 4.79 14.22 13.65
CA ILE A 274 3.50 14.31 14.35
C ILE A 274 2.60 13.12 13.96
N VAL A 275 2.50 12.80 12.66
CA VAL A 275 1.67 11.68 12.18
C VAL A 275 2.22 10.34 12.68
N LEU A 276 3.52 10.08 12.57
CA LEU A 276 4.12 8.83 13.05
C LEU A 276 4.01 8.65 14.56
N GLN A 277 4.17 9.73 15.34
CA GLN A 277 3.95 9.71 16.78
C GLN A 277 2.48 9.44 17.14
N THR A 278 1.53 10.04 16.40
CA THR A 278 0.09 9.75 16.55
C THR A 278 -0.23 8.29 16.24
N LEU A 279 0.39 7.70 15.21
CA LEU A 279 0.24 6.28 14.87
C LEU A 279 0.80 5.36 15.96
N ARG A 280 2.00 5.66 16.48
CA ARG A 280 2.62 4.97 17.63
C ARG A 280 1.70 4.97 18.84
N GLU A 281 1.21 6.14 19.26
CA GLU A 281 0.35 6.31 20.44
C GLU A 281 -0.98 5.57 20.32
N ARG A 282 -1.56 5.53 19.12
CA ARG A 282 -2.83 4.81 18.84
C ARG A 282 -2.65 3.35 18.44
N GLN A 283 -1.42 2.84 18.49
CA GLN A 283 -1.03 1.48 18.07
C GLN A 283 -1.57 1.12 16.67
N LEU A 284 -1.41 2.06 15.74
CA LEU A 284 -1.69 1.91 14.31
C LEU A 284 -0.36 1.65 13.59
N TYR A 285 -0.33 0.59 12.78
CA TYR A 285 0.88 0.12 12.12
C TYR A 285 0.75 0.27 10.60
N ALA A 286 1.84 0.69 9.96
CA ALA A 286 1.91 0.91 8.52
C ALA A 286 2.66 -0.21 7.80
N LYS A 287 2.48 -0.31 6.48
CA LYS A 287 3.27 -1.20 5.62
C LYS A 287 4.32 -0.38 4.88
N PHE A 288 5.53 -0.36 5.44
CA PHE A 288 6.64 0.46 4.93
C PHE A 288 6.91 0.25 3.43
N SER A 289 6.88 -1.00 2.92
CA SER A 289 7.10 -1.33 1.50
C SER A 289 6.02 -0.83 0.53
N LYS A 290 5.00 -0.12 1.02
CA LYS A 290 4.04 0.65 0.21
C LYS A 290 4.02 2.14 0.55
N CYS A 291 4.74 2.57 1.58
CA CYS A 291 4.79 3.98 1.97
C CYS A 291 5.75 4.73 1.04
N GLU A 292 5.43 6.00 0.80
CA GLU A 292 6.20 6.89 -0.06
C GLU A 292 6.50 8.16 0.74
N PHE A 293 7.72 8.68 0.68
CA PHE A 293 8.13 9.81 1.51
C PHE A 293 8.91 10.81 0.67
N TRP A 294 8.82 12.09 1.03
CA TRP A 294 9.65 13.17 0.43
C TRP A 294 9.45 13.33 -1.09
N LEU A 295 8.21 13.26 -1.54
CA LEU A 295 7.83 13.38 -2.95
C LEU A 295 7.43 14.83 -3.31
N HIS A 296 7.82 15.30 -4.49
CA HIS A 296 7.25 16.52 -5.11
C HIS A 296 5.99 16.25 -5.94
N GLU A 297 5.74 14.98 -6.25
CA GLU A 297 4.59 14.51 -7.03
C GLU A 297 4.13 13.15 -6.47
N VAL A 298 2.85 13.00 -6.16
CA VAL A 298 2.29 11.81 -5.50
C VAL A 298 1.05 11.26 -6.20
N GLY A 299 0.93 9.93 -6.24
CA GLY A 299 -0.27 9.25 -6.73
C GLY A 299 -1.33 9.10 -5.64
N PHE A 300 -2.41 9.87 -5.74
CA PHE A 300 -3.51 9.88 -4.76
C PHE A 300 -4.87 9.80 -5.43
N LEU A 301 -5.72 8.88 -4.97
CA LEU A 301 -7.10 8.65 -5.45
C LEU A 301 -7.28 8.45 -6.98
N GLY A 302 -6.23 8.02 -7.70
CA GLY A 302 -6.24 7.85 -9.16
C GLY A 302 -5.79 9.09 -9.94
N HIS A 303 -5.40 10.14 -9.22
CA HIS A 303 -4.79 11.35 -9.75
C HIS A 303 -3.31 11.43 -9.33
N ILE A 304 -2.59 12.29 -10.03
CA ILE A 304 -1.25 12.73 -9.73
C ILE A 304 -1.37 14.16 -9.21
N VAL A 305 -0.93 14.37 -7.96
CA VAL A 305 -0.89 15.68 -7.30
C VAL A 305 0.55 16.19 -7.30
N SER A 306 0.75 17.46 -7.64
CA SER A 306 2.05 18.13 -7.67
C SER A 306 1.91 19.63 -7.41
N ALA A 307 3.01 20.32 -7.17
CA ALA A 307 3.03 21.80 -7.09
C ALA A 307 2.51 22.50 -8.36
N ALA A 308 2.55 21.84 -9.52
CA ALA A 308 2.01 22.34 -10.79
C ALA A 308 0.48 22.12 -10.93
N GLY A 309 -0.17 21.53 -9.93
CA GLY A 309 -1.58 21.14 -9.94
C GLY A 309 -1.80 19.64 -10.07
N ILE A 310 -3.04 19.29 -10.39
CA ILE A 310 -3.58 17.93 -10.33
C ILE A 310 -3.93 17.44 -11.73
N ARG A 311 -3.54 16.21 -12.07
CA ARG A 311 -3.83 15.55 -13.35
C ARG A 311 -4.26 14.11 -13.13
N VAL A 312 -5.01 13.51 -14.04
CA VAL A 312 -5.37 12.08 -13.96
C VAL A 312 -4.10 11.22 -14.13
N ASP A 313 -3.96 10.12 -13.37
CA ASP A 313 -2.85 9.19 -13.54
C ASP A 313 -2.95 8.49 -14.92
N PRO A 314 -1.96 8.64 -15.82
CA PRO A 314 -1.99 7.99 -17.14
C PRO A 314 -2.05 6.46 -17.07
N ARG A 315 -1.73 5.84 -15.92
CA ARG A 315 -1.85 4.39 -15.70
C ARG A 315 -3.28 3.92 -15.40
N LYS A 316 -4.23 4.85 -15.32
CA LYS A 316 -5.66 4.61 -15.04
C LYS A 316 -6.57 4.87 -16.25
N ILE A 317 -5.99 5.27 -17.38
CA ILE A 317 -6.65 5.58 -18.66
C ILE A 317 -6.42 4.42 -19.63
#